data_AF-A0A920PQX8-F1
#
_entry.id   AF-A0A920PQX8-F1
#
_cell.length_a   1.000
_cell.length_b   1.000
_cell.length_c   1.000
_cell.angle_alpha   90.00
_cell.angle_beta   90.00
_cell.angle_gamma   90.00
#
_symmetry.space_group_name_H-M   'P 1'
#
loop_
_entity.id
_entity.type
_entity.pdbx_description
1 polymer ?
#
loop_
_entity_poly.entity_id
_entity_poly.type
_entity_poly.pdbx_seq_one_letter_code
_entity_poly.pdbx_strand_id
1 'polypeptide(L)'
;MGQKVTDQVAEMRSLPAGIDQRSPARHPDWLGPDDLALKIEEIREATNWEIPIQLKLGAARVYDDVRMAAKTGPDSIYMDGMEGSTGAGPHLATEETGVPGIAAIRQARRALDDVGKTGEISLVYAGGIRNGGDVAKALALGADAVAIGHSAMMALNCNKDIPEADFEKEMGVPAGYCYHCHTGRCPVGVATQDPELRKRLNPDDAAERVYNFLHTLTIECQMMARACGKTNIHSLEPEDLAALTMEASAMAQVPLAGTQHTVGRPDMTRF
;
A
#
# COMPACT_ATOMS: atom_id res chain seq x y z
N MET A 1 8.91 1.63 22.30
CA MET A 1 9.48 1.08 21.05
C MET A 1 11.01 1.22 20.93
N GLY A 2 11.68 1.93 21.83
CA GLY A 2 13.11 2.19 21.84
C GLY A 2 13.97 0.94 21.90
N GLN A 3 13.42 -0.20 22.34
CA GLN A 3 14.06 -1.52 22.23
C GLN A 3 14.45 -1.92 20.80
N LYS A 4 13.79 -1.35 19.78
CA LYS A 4 14.13 -1.54 18.36
C LYS A 4 15.09 -0.47 17.82
N VAL A 5 15.49 0.48 18.66
CA VAL A 5 16.48 1.52 18.37
C VAL A 5 17.81 1.05 18.94
N THR A 6 18.40 0.04 18.28
CA THR A 6 19.76 -0.44 18.58
C THR A 6 20.79 0.61 18.22
N ASP A 7 22.05 0.42 18.63
CA ASP A 7 23.15 1.34 18.27
C ASP A 7 23.26 1.56 16.74
N GLN A 8 23.08 0.49 15.97
CA GLN A 8 23.04 0.57 14.50
C GLN A 8 21.89 1.47 14.00
N VAL A 9 20.69 1.32 14.56
CA VAL A 9 19.51 2.13 14.15
C VAL A 9 19.67 3.58 14.61
N ALA A 10 20.23 3.79 15.81
CA ALA A 10 20.56 5.08 16.37
C ALA A 10 21.55 5.84 15.49
N GLU A 11 22.62 5.18 15.05
CA GLU A 11 23.62 5.73 14.13
C GLU A 11 22.99 6.14 12.79
N MET A 12 22.20 5.25 12.16
CA MET A 12 21.52 5.54 10.89
C MET A 12 20.57 6.74 10.97
N ARG A 13 20.00 7.00 12.15
CA ARG A 13 18.98 8.05 12.34
C ARG A 13 19.52 9.30 13.03
N SER A 14 20.80 9.31 13.43
CA SER A 14 21.40 10.37 14.26
C SER A 14 20.62 10.62 15.56
N LEU A 15 20.26 9.54 16.27
CA LEU A 15 19.43 9.57 17.49
C LEU A 15 20.07 8.74 18.61
N PRO A 16 19.76 9.00 19.89
CA PRO A 16 20.22 8.16 21.00
C PRO A 16 19.60 6.76 20.97
N ALA A 17 20.42 5.74 21.23
CA ALA A 17 19.99 4.35 21.33
C ALA A 17 19.02 4.12 22.50
N GLY A 18 18.11 3.16 22.34
CA GLY A 18 17.14 2.79 23.36
C GLY A 18 15.98 3.77 23.56
N ILE A 19 15.98 4.93 22.89
CA ILE A 19 14.95 5.96 23.06
C ILE A 19 13.81 5.77 22.05
N ASP A 20 12.57 5.84 22.56
CA ASP A 20 11.35 5.83 21.76
C ASP A 20 11.35 6.98 20.74
N GLN A 21 11.15 6.65 19.46
CA GLN A 21 11.05 7.63 18.40
C GLN A 21 9.61 7.78 17.94
N ARG A 22 9.03 8.94 18.23
CA ARG A 22 7.71 9.35 17.74
C ARG A 22 7.91 10.47 16.73
N SER A 23 7.70 10.16 15.46
CA SER A 23 7.74 11.17 14.41
C SER A 23 6.62 12.19 14.62
N PRO A 24 6.83 13.47 14.28
CA PRO A 24 5.77 14.46 14.23
C PRO A 24 4.62 14.01 13.33
N ALA A 25 3.38 14.39 13.66
CA ALA A 25 2.20 14.05 12.87
C ALA A 25 2.10 14.84 11.54
N ARG A 26 2.91 15.89 11.39
CA ARG A 26 3.01 16.72 10.19
C ARG A 26 4.47 17.03 9.90
N HIS A 27 4.75 17.26 8.62
CA HIS A 27 6.03 17.82 8.21
C HIS A 27 6.17 19.24 8.77
N PRO A 28 7.32 19.58 9.40
CA PRO A 28 7.54 20.92 9.95
C PRO A 28 7.87 21.96 8.88
N ASP A 29 8.23 21.51 7.69
CA ASP A 29 8.80 22.28 6.58
C ASP A 29 7.80 22.57 5.45
N TRP A 30 6.56 22.10 5.55
CA TRP A 30 5.45 22.53 4.69
C TRP A 30 4.11 22.44 5.43
N LEU A 31 3.24 23.44 5.23
CA LEU A 31 1.94 23.53 5.90
C LEU A 31 0.75 23.34 4.94
N GLY A 32 0.99 23.49 3.64
CA GLY A 32 -0.04 23.35 2.62
C GLY A 32 0.53 23.02 1.24
N PRO A 33 -0.35 22.97 0.22
CA PRO A 33 0.04 22.58 -1.14
C PRO A 33 1.11 23.47 -1.78
N ASP A 34 1.10 24.77 -1.49
CA ASP A 34 2.08 25.71 -2.05
C ASP A 34 3.49 25.44 -1.51
N ASP A 35 3.61 25.25 -0.18
CA ASP A 35 4.87 24.84 0.45
C ASP A 35 5.32 23.45 -0.02
N LEU A 36 4.36 22.53 -0.23
CA LEU A 36 4.65 21.19 -0.75
C LEU A 36 5.21 21.24 -2.17
N ALA A 37 4.72 22.13 -3.03
CA ALA A 37 5.28 22.32 -4.37
C ALA A 37 6.74 22.80 -4.31
N LEU A 38 7.05 23.75 -3.42
CA LEU A 38 8.43 24.19 -3.18
C LEU A 38 9.31 23.06 -2.65
N LYS A 39 8.79 22.24 -1.74
CA LYS A 39 9.50 21.07 -1.21
C LYS A 39 9.81 20.03 -2.29
N ILE A 40 8.86 19.78 -3.20
CA ILE A 40 9.08 18.89 -4.34
C ILE A 40 10.18 19.45 -5.23
N GLU A 41 10.15 20.74 -5.55
CA GLU A 41 11.19 21.40 -6.35
C GLU A 41 12.57 21.29 -5.68
N GLU A 42 12.66 21.55 -4.37
CA GLU A 42 13.90 21.38 -3.60
C GLU A 42 14.47 19.96 -3.72
N ILE A 43 13.62 18.93 -3.66
CA ILE A 43 14.03 17.52 -3.83
C ILE A 43 14.44 17.25 -5.28
N ARG A 44 13.77 17.83 -6.28
CA ARG A 44 14.16 17.69 -7.69
C ARG A 44 15.53 18.29 -7.93
N GLU A 45 15.79 19.49 -7.43
CA GLU A 45 17.10 20.14 -7.51
C GLU A 45 18.17 19.30 -6.80
N ALA A 46 17.89 18.82 -5.59
CA ALA A 46 18.83 17.99 -4.82
C ALA A 46 19.20 16.67 -5.50
N THR A 47 18.32 16.16 -6.37
CA THR A 47 18.52 14.91 -7.13
C THR A 47 18.95 15.15 -8.57
N ASN A 48 19.28 16.40 -8.94
CA ASN A 48 19.58 16.81 -10.32
C ASN A 48 18.52 16.36 -11.33
N TRP A 49 17.25 16.27 -10.91
CA TRP A 49 16.14 15.82 -11.73
C TRP A 49 16.24 14.37 -12.23
N GLU A 50 17.13 13.55 -11.64
CA GLU A 50 17.34 12.17 -12.07
C GLU A 50 16.39 11.17 -11.38
N ILE A 51 15.83 11.54 -10.23
CA ILE A 51 15.03 10.65 -9.38
C ILE A 51 13.57 11.10 -9.36
N PRO A 52 12.60 10.20 -9.66
CA PRO A 52 11.19 10.55 -9.59
C PRO A 52 10.73 10.73 -8.14
N ILE A 53 9.82 11.69 -7.94
CA ILE A 53 9.24 12.03 -6.64
C ILE A 53 7.84 11.44 -6.53
N GLN A 54 7.63 10.66 -5.48
CA GLN A 54 6.35 10.07 -5.13
C GLN A 54 5.75 10.74 -3.89
N LEU A 55 4.49 11.17 -3.99
CA LEU A 55 3.72 11.60 -2.81
C LEU A 55 2.87 10.45 -2.30
N LYS A 56 3.12 10.04 -1.05
CA LYS A 56 2.31 9.04 -0.36
C LYS A 56 1.20 9.70 0.46
N LEU A 57 -0.04 9.37 0.12
CA LEU A 57 -1.25 9.86 0.76
C LEU A 57 -2.01 8.68 1.38
N GLY A 58 -2.41 8.83 2.64
CA GLY A 58 -3.40 7.94 3.25
C GLY A 58 -4.80 8.29 2.74
N ALA A 59 -5.62 7.28 2.48
CA ALA A 59 -6.96 7.50 1.94
C ALA A 59 -7.86 8.17 2.99
N ALA A 60 -8.07 9.48 2.86
CA ALA A 60 -8.95 10.29 3.70
C ALA A 60 -9.97 11.03 2.82
N ARG A 61 -9.74 12.30 2.48
CA ARG A 61 -10.59 13.04 1.53
C ARG A 61 -10.03 12.84 0.13
N VAL A 62 -10.02 11.59 -0.32
CA VAL A 62 -9.20 11.11 -1.43
C VAL A 62 -9.30 12.01 -2.67
N TYR A 63 -10.52 12.35 -3.09
CA TYR A 63 -10.72 13.22 -4.25
C TYR A 63 -10.02 14.58 -4.11
N ASP A 64 -10.24 15.29 -3.00
CA ASP A 64 -9.68 16.61 -2.77
C ASP A 64 -8.17 16.57 -2.52
N ASP A 65 -7.71 15.60 -1.73
CA ASP A 65 -6.30 15.45 -1.37
C ASP A 65 -5.44 15.11 -2.60
N VAL A 66 -5.91 14.21 -3.48
CA VAL A 66 -5.24 13.89 -4.76
C VAL A 66 -5.27 15.07 -5.71
N ARG A 67 -6.40 15.79 -5.80
CA ARG A 67 -6.54 16.96 -6.66
C ARG A 67 -5.54 18.07 -6.28
N MET A 68 -5.32 18.28 -4.98
CA MET A 68 -4.31 19.22 -4.49
C MET A 68 -2.90 18.70 -4.75
N ALA A 69 -2.62 17.45 -4.40
CA ALA A 69 -1.30 16.84 -4.58
C ALA A 69 -0.86 16.84 -6.05
N ALA A 70 -1.75 16.55 -6.99
CA ALA A 70 -1.46 16.55 -8.42
C ALA A 70 -0.98 17.91 -8.95
N LYS A 71 -1.37 19.02 -8.30
CA LYS A 71 -0.94 20.37 -8.68
C LYS A 71 0.45 20.74 -8.16
N THR A 72 1.01 19.94 -7.26
CA THR A 72 2.33 20.18 -6.66
C THR A 72 3.49 19.60 -7.49
N GLY A 73 3.17 18.92 -8.60
CA GLY A 73 4.15 18.39 -9.56
C GLY A 73 4.89 17.09 -9.17
N PRO A 74 4.28 16.11 -8.48
CA PRO A 74 4.92 14.81 -8.26
C PRO A 74 4.90 13.96 -9.54
N ASP A 75 5.83 13.01 -9.65
CA ASP A 75 5.84 12.03 -10.76
C ASP A 75 4.85 10.88 -10.51
N SER A 76 4.58 10.57 -9.24
CA SER A 76 3.55 9.61 -8.86
C SER A 76 2.85 9.96 -7.57
N ILE A 77 1.60 9.53 -7.44
CA ILE A 77 0.82 9.57 -6.21
C ILE A 77 0.60 8.15 -5.74
N TYR A 78 1.07 7.86 -4.54
CA TYR A 78 0.85 6.60 -3.84
C TYR A 78 -0.36 6.75 -2.92
N MET A 79 -1.45 6.06 -3.24
CA MET A 79 -2.69 6.05 -2.47
C MET A 79 -2.74 4.80 -1.58
N ASP A 80 -2.67 4.99 -0.27
CA ASP A 80 -2.70 3.91 0.73
C ASP A 80 -4.11 3.79 1.33
N GLY A 81 -4.79 2.69 1.05
CA GLY A 81 -6.10 2.37 1.62
C GLY A 81 -6.04 2.06 3.11
N MET A 82 -7.21 2.00 3.77
CA MET A 82 -7.31 1.64 5.20
C MET A 82 -6.71 0.26 5.53
N GLU A 83 -6.59 -0.62 4.52
CA GLU A 83 -6.04 -1.97 4.62
C GLU A 83 -4.50 -1.99 4.75
N GLY A 84 -3.86 -0.81 4.79
CA GLY A 84 -2.43 -0.65 5.04
C GLY A 84 -2.02 -1.21 6.41
N SER A 85 -0.84 -1.85 6.47
CA SER A 85 -0.31 -2.42 7.71
C SER A 85 0.74 -1.51 8.36
N THR A 86 0.94 -1.65 9.67
CA THR A 86 2.04 -0.98 10.38
C THR A 86 2.80 -1.95 11.28
N GLY A 87 4.10 -1.72 11.45
CA GLY A 87 4.91 -2.41 12.46
C GLY A 87 4.56 -1.97 13.89
N ALA A 88 4.01 -0.76 14.04
CA ALA A 88 3.50 -0.22 15.29
C ALA A 88 2.62 1.00 15.06
N GLY A 89 1.44 1.00 15.65
CA GLY A 89 0.52 2.13 15.65
C GLY A 89 -0.52 1.97 16.76
N PRO A 90 -1.20 3.06 17.17
CA PRO A 90 -2.34 2.95 18.05
C PRO A 90 -3.44 2.11 17.39
N HIS A 91 -3.96 1.09 18.08
CA HIS A 91 -5.06 0.26 17.57
C HIS A 91 -6.26 1.11 17.11
N LEU A 92 -6.60 2.16 17.87
CA LEU A 92 -7.68 3.08 17.53
C LEU A 92 -7.46 3.75 16.16
N ALA A 93 -6.22 4.12 15.83
CA ALA A 93 -5.94 4.72 14.53
C ALA A 93 -6.06 3.68 13.40
N THR A 94 -5.62 2.44 13.63
CA THR A 94 -5.74 1.36 12.65
C THR A 94 -7.19 1.01 12.35
N GLU A 95 -8.06 0.97 13.36
CA GLU A 95 -9.46 0.54 13.21
C GLU A 95 -10.40 1.67 12.78
N GLU A 96 -10.14 2.92 13.21
CA GLU A 96 -11.10 4.03 13.07
C GLU A 96 -10.69 5.08 12.02
N THR A 97 -9.61 4.86 11.27
CA THR A 97 -9.15 5.82 10.25
C THR A 97 -8.92 5.16 8.89
N GLY A 98 -9.05 5.98 7.85
CA GLY A 98 -8.83 5.55 6.46
C GLY A 98 -10.14 5.30 5.70
N VAL A 99 -10.00 5.17 4.39
CA VAL A 99 -11.07 4.82 3.46
C VAL A 99 -10.73 3.48 2.79
N PRO A 100 -11.70 2.58 2.57
CA PRO A 100 -11.50 1.33 1.85
C PRO A 100 -10.85 1.55 0.48
N GLY A 101 -9.87 0.71 0.16
CA GLY A 101 -9.07 0.87 -1.05
C GLY A 101 -9.87 0.89 -2.36
N ILE A 102 -10.92 0.06 -2.45
CA ILE A 102 -11.82 0.02 -3.61
C ILE A 102 -12.46 1.40 -3.89
N ALA A 103 -12.85 2.12 -2.84
CA ALA A 103 -13.40 3.47 -2.98
C ALA A 103 -12.29 4.50 -3.26
N ALA A 104 -11.13 4.35 -2.62
CA ALA A 104 -10.01 5.27 -2.76
C ALA A 104 -9.47 5.33 -4.20
N ILE A 105 -9.28 4.19 -4.86
CA ILE A 105 -8.72 4.15 -6.23
C ILE A 105 -9.58 4.96 -7.20
N ARG A 106 -10.91 4.77 -7.18
CA ARG A 106 -11.82 5.48 -8.08
C ARG A 106 -11.87 6.98 -7.83
N GLN A 107 -11.86 7.38 -6.56
CA GLN A 107 -11.81 8.80 -6.21
C GLN A 107 -10.50 9.45 -6.65
N ALA A 108 -9.37 8.76 -6.48
CA ALA A 108 -8.05 9.23 -6.88
C ALA A 108 -7.91 9.35 -8.41
N ARG A 109 -8.34 8.31 -9.15
CA ARG A 109 -8.37 8.30 -10.62
C ARG A 109 -9.19 9.48 -11.15
N ARG A 110 -10.42 9.63 -10.66
CA ARG A 110 -11.29 10.75 -11.03
C ARG A 110 -10.66 12.10 -10.73
N ALA A 111 -10.02 12.26 -9.57
CA ALA A 111 -9.37 13.51 -9.21
C ALA A 111 -8.24 13.88 -10.19
N LEU A 112 -7.45 12.90 -10.63
CA LEU A 112 -6.41 13.09 -11.65
C LEU A 112 -6.99 13.39 -13.03
N ASP A 113 -8.09 12.74 -13.42
CA ASP A 113 -8.80 13.01 -14.68
C ASP A 113 -9.34 14.44 -14.71
N ASP A 114 -10.00 14.87 -13.63
CA ASP A 114 -10.62 16.20 -13.53
C ASP A 114 -9.61 17.36 -13.56
N VAL A 115 -8.34 17.11 -13.22
CA VAL A 115 -7.25 18.09 -13.34
C VAL A 115 -6.37 17.89 -14.57
N GLY A 116 -6.71 16.92 -15.44
CA GLY A 116 -5.98 16.65 -16.67
C GLY A 116 -4.56 16.14 -16.46
N LYS A 117 -4.30 15.40 -15.37
CA LYS A 117 -2.97 14.85 -15.02
C LYS A 117 -2.85 13.34 -15.28
N THR A 118 -3.89 12.72 -15.83
CA THR A 118 -3.88 11.34 -16.34
C THR A 118 -2.75 11.11 -17.34
N GLY A 119 -1.94 10.07 -17.13
CA GLY A 119 -0.80 9.75 -17.99
C GLY A 119 0.44 10.60 -17.75
N GLU A 120 0.33 11.73 -17.05
CA GLU A 120 1.47 12.52 -16.57
C GLU A 120 1.91 12.06 -15.18
N ILE A 121 0.95 11.86 -14.27
CA ILE A 121 1.19 11.40 -12.90
C ILE A 121 0.69 9.97 -12.76
N SER A 122 1.59 9.05 -12.37
CA SER A 122 1.20 7.66 -12.11
C SER A 122 0.47 7.51 -10.78
N LEU A 123 -0.67 6.83 -10.78
CA LEU A 123 -1.41 6.46 -9.59
C LEU A 123 -0.98 5.07 -9.10
N VAL A 124 -0.25 5.01 -8.00
CA VAL A 124 0.14 3.76 -7.34
C VAL A 124 -0.84 3.47 -6.22
N TYR A 125 -1.49 2.31 -6.23
CA TYR A 125 -2.37 1.89 -5.14
C TYR A 125 -1.66 0.94 -4.17
N ALA A 126 -1.92 1.08 -2.87
CA ALA A 126 -1.50 0.15 -1.84
C ALA A 126 -2.61 -0.08 -0.81
N GLY A 127 -2.57 -1.26 -0.19
CA GLY A 127 -3.54 -1.69 0.82
C GLY A 127 -4.21 -3.00 0.42
N GLY A 128 -4.06 -4.03 1.25
CA GLY A 128 -4.82 -5.28 1.10
C GLY A 128 -4.56 -6.13 -0.16
N ILE A 129 -3.56 -5.84 -0.99
CA ILE A 129 -3.23 -6.66 -2.18
C ILE A 129 -2.63 -8.01 -1.76
N ARG A 130 -3.29 -9.12 -2.12
CA ARG A 130 -2.88 -10.48 -1.70
C ARG A 130 -2.65 -11.46 -2.84
N ASN A 131 -3.30 -11.26 -3.99
CA ASN A 131 -3.25 -12.16 -5.15
C ASN A 131 -3.42 -11.35 -6.45
N GLY A 132 -3.20 -11.98 -7.60
CA GLY A 132 -3.28 -11.30 -8.90
C GLY A 132 -4.69 -10.83 -9.27
N GLY A 133 -5.73 -11.39 -8.67
CA GLY A 133 -7.10 -10.87 -8.78
C GLY A 133 -7.26 -9.51 -8.10
N ASP A 134 -6.66 -9.32 -6.92
CA ASP A 134 -6.62 -8.01 -6.25
C ASP A 134 -5.84 -6.99 -7.08
N VAL A 135 -4.72 -7.40 -7.71
CA VAL A 135 -3.95 -6.57 -8.64
C VAL A 135 -4.80 -6.15 -9.84
N ALA A 136 -5.43 -7.12 -10.52
CA ALA A 136 -6.25 -6.86 -11.69
C ALA A 136 -7.42 -5.90 -11.38
N LYS A 137 -8.08 -6.05 -10.22
CA LYS A 137 -9.12 -5.13 -9.77
C LYS A 137 -8.58 -3.71 -9.54
N ALA A 138 -7.42 -3.57 -8.89
CA ALA A 138 -6.85 -2.26 -8.64
C ALA A 138 -6.50 -1.54 -9.95
N LEU A 139 -5.91 -2.26 -10.92
CA LEU A 139 -5.62 -1.73 -12.25
C LEU A 139 -6.90 -1.35 -12.99
N ALA A 140 -7.90 -2.24 -13.03
CA ALA A 140 -9.20 -1.97 -13.65
C ALA A 140 -9.91 -0.75 -13.06
N LEU A 141 -9.79 -0.50 -11.75
CA LEU A 141 -10.39 0.66 -11.10
C LEU A 141 -9.62 1.98 -11.39
N GLY A 142 -8.44 1.90 -12.00
CA GLY A 142 -7.69 3.06 -12.50
C GLY A 142 -6.34 3.31 -11.84
N ALA A 143 -5.80 2.36 -11.06
CA ALA A 143 -4.40 2.42 -10.64
C ALA A 143 -3.47 2.09 -11.82
N ASP A 144 -2.34 2.78 -11.92
CA ASP A 144 -1.30 2.49 -12.90
C ASP A 144 -0.33 1.40 -12.40
N ALA A 145 -0.18 1.27 -11.08
CA ALA A 145 0.59 0.23 -10.44
C ALA A 145 0.03 -0.11 -9.05
N VAL A 146 0.47 -1.25 -8.50
CA VAL A 146 0.18 -1.63 -7.12
C VAL A 146 1.46 -1.76 -6.31
N ALA A 147 1.40 -1.42 -5.02
CA ALA A 147 2.46 -1.65 -4.07
C ALA A 147 2.05 -2.73 -3.06
N ILE A 148 3.02 -3.59 -2.72
CA ILE A 148 2.80 -4.77 -1.91
C ILE A 148 3.71 -4.71 -0.68
N GLY A 149 3.12 -4.80 0.52
CA GLY A 149 3.83 -4.81 1.79
C GLY A 149 3.58 -6.07 2.59
N HIS A 150 2.42 -6.15 3.26
CA HIS A 150 2.11 -7.24 4.19
C HIS A 150 2.15 -8.64 3.55
N SER A 151 1.56 -8.83 2.37
CA SER A 151 1.56 -10.14 1.71
C SER A 151 2.95 -10.58 1.24
N ALA A 152 3.81 -9.64 0.85
CA ALA A 152 5.23 -9.94 0.63
C ALA A 152 5.94 -10.34 1.94
N MET A 153 5.61 -9.71 3.06
CA MET A 153 6.13 -10.10 4.38
C MET A 153 5.66 -11.50 4.80
N MET A 154 4.43 -11.88 4.46
CA MET A 154 3.91 -13.25 4.65
C MET A 154 4.69 -14.26 3.81
N ALA A 155 4.93 -13.98 2.53
CA ALA A 155 5.78 -14.82 1.69
C ALA A 155 7.22 -14.93 2.24
N LEU A 156 7.74 -13.84 2.79
CA LEU A 156 9.09 -13.76 3.33
C LEU A 156 9.28 -14.70 4.53
N ASN A 157 8.39 -14.65 5.53
CA ASN A 157 8.29 -15.61 6.65
C ASN A 157 7.28 -15.19 7.74
N CYS A 158 6.62 -14.03 7.64
CA CYS A 158 5.72 -13.54 8.69
C CYS A 158 4.68 -14.61 9.03
N ASN A 159 4.53 -14.91 10.33
CA ASN A 159 3.62 -15.93 10.87
C ASN A 159 3.86 -17.39 10.41
N LYS A 160 4.95 -17.68 9.69
CA LYS A 160 5.29 -19.03 9.28
C LYS A 160 5.81 -19.86 10.45
N ASP A 161 5.30 -21.07 10.60
CA ASP A 161 5.83 -22.05 11.54
C ASP A 161 7.11 -22.68 10.96
N ILE A 162 8.27 -22.30 11.50
CA ILE A 162 9.60 -22.79 11.10
C ILE A 162 10.26 -23.45 12.32
N PRO A 163 11.15 -24.44 12.14
CA PRO A 163 11.76 -25.18 13.25
C PRO A 163 12.45 -24.31 14.31
N GLU A 164 12.99 -23.16 13.90
CA GLU A 164 13.71 -22.23 14.77
C GLU A 164 12.79 -21.25 15.51
N ALA A 165 11.51 -21.16 15.14
CA ALA A 165 10.57 -20.21 15.73
C ALA A 165 9.82 -20.83 16.92
N ASP A 166 9.65 -20.04 17.97
CA ASP A 166 8.87 -20.42 19.15
C ASP A 166 7.89 -19.29 19.49
N PHE A 167 6.79 -19.24 18.74
CA PHE A 167 5.79 -18.18 18.87
C PHE A 167 5.12 -18.18 20.25
N GLU A 168 4.89 -19.34 20.85
CA GLU A 168 4.27 -19.41 22.17
C GLU A 168 5.17 -18.80 23.24
N LYS A 169 6.47 -19.13 23.24
CA LYS A 169 7.43 -18.57 24.18
C LYS A 169 7.68 -17.08 23.95
N GLU A 170 7.82 -16.66 22.71
CA GLU A 170 8.28 -15.30 22.37
C GLU A 170 7.14 -14.28 22.33
N MET A 171 5.94 -14.74 21.95
CA MET A 171 4.76 -13.89 21.70
C MET A 171 3.52 -14.29 22.49
N GLY A 172 3.48 -15.48 23.11
CA GLY A 172 2.29 -15.97 23.84
C GLY A 172 1.13 -16.36 22.94
N VAL A 173 1.37 -16.58 21.64
CA VAL A 173 0.36 -16.95 20.64
C VAL A 173 0.92 -18.01 19.70
N PRO A 174 0.09 -18.86 19.06
CA PRO A 174 0.57 -19.79 18.05
C PRO A 174 1.02 -19.07 16.75
N ALA A 175 1.82 -19.75 15.94
CA ALA A 175 2.12 -19.31 14.57
C ALA A 175 0.82 -19.08 13.78
N GLY A 176 0.79 -18.09 12.89
CA GLY A 176 -0.44 -17.68 12.18
C GLY A 176 -1.22 -16.53 12.86
N TYR A 177 -1.03 -16.30 14.15
CA TYR A 177 -1.85 -15.36 14.94
C TYR A 177 -1.06 -14.19 15.55
N CYS A 178 0.19 -14.00 15.15
CA CYS A 178 1.05 -12.95 15.69
C CYS A 178 0.87 -11.60 14.97
N TYR A 179 0.57 -10.55 15.74
CA TYR A 179 0.54 -9.13 15.34
C TYR A 179 1.39 -8.25 16.27
N HIS A 180 2.35 -8.86 16.97
CA HIS A 180 3.19 -8.22 17.99
C HIS A 180 4.49 -7.60 17.43
N CYS A 181 4.49 -7.12 16.18
CA CYS A 181 5.66 -6.56 15.48
C CYS A 181 6.37 -5.42 16.25
N HIS A 182 5.60 -4.68 17.05
CA HIS A 182 6.04 -3.56 17.88
C HIS A 182 6.94 -4.00 19.05
N THR A 183 6.85 -5.26 19.47
CA THR A 183 7.66 -5.82 20.57
C THR A 183 9.11 -6.05 20.18
N GLY A 184 9.43 -6.12 18.88
CA GLY A 184 10.78 -6.39 18.42
C GLY A 184 11.26 -7.82 18.71
N ARG A 185 10.37 -8.76 19.08
CA ARG A 185 10.73 -10.15 19.42
C ARG A 185 10.33 -11.16 18.33
N CYS A 186 10.17 -10.72 17.09
CA CYS A 186 9.61 -11.52 15.99
C CYS A 186 10.26 -12.92 15.88
N PRO A 187 9.52 -14.02 16.08
CA PRO A 187 10.06 -15.39 16.13
C PRO A 187 10.76 -15.86 14.88
N VAL A 188 10.39 -15.26 13.74
CA VAL A 188 10.84 -15.65 12.40
C VAL A 188 11.89 -14.69 11.83
N GLY A 189 12.44 -13.80 12.66
CA GLY A 189 13.53 -12.91 12.25
C GLY A 189 13.12 -11.72 11.37
N VAL A 190 11.83 -11.50 11.15
CA VAL A 190 11.32 -10.47 10.21
C VAL A 190 11.27 -9.07 10.85
N ALA A 191 10.49 -8.90 11.91
CA ALA A 191 10.22 -7.58 12.53
C ALA A 191 10.97 -7.39 13.86
N THR A 192 12.26 -7.74 13.90
CA THR A 192 13.10 -7.77 15.11
C THR A 192 14.47 -7.12 14.86
N GLN A 193 15.06 -6.56 15.92
CA GLN A 193 16.46 -6.12 15.91
C GLN A 193 17.37 -7.01 16.79
N ASP A 194 16.79 -8.03 17.45
CA ASP A 194 17.55 -9.02 18.21
C ASP A 194 18.43 -9.86 17.26
N PRO A 195 19.77 -9.89 17.46
CA PRO A 195 20.67 -10.62 16.58
C PRO A 195 20.38 -12.13 16.50
N GLU A 196 19.95 -12.77 17.58
CA GLU A 196 19.65 -14.21 17.58
C GLU A 196 18.36 -14.51 16.84
N LEU A 197 17.34 -13.65 16.99
CA LEU A 197 16.10 -13.80 16.23
C LEU A 197 16.31 -13.49 14.75
N ARG A 198 17.11 -12.48 14.40
CA ARG A 198 17.41 -12.12 13.00
C ARG A 198 18.07 -13.26 12.23
N LYS A 199 18.94 -14.05 12.86
CA LYS A 199 19.59 -15.22 12.22
C LYS A 199 18.60 -16.26 11.69
N ARG A 200 17.38 -16.30 12.22
CA ARG A 200 16.33 -17.24 11.79
C ARG A 200 15.75 -16.91 10.42
N LEU A 201 16.01 -15.71 9.90
CA LEU A 201 15.63 -15.35 8.54
C LEU A 201 16.82 -15.57 7.60
N ASN A 202 16.81 -16.68 6.86
CA ASN A 202 17.72 -16.87 5.73
C ASN A 202 17.29 -15.96 4.55
N PRO A 203 18.13 -14.99 4.12
CA PRO A 203 17.79 -14.08 3.03
C PRO A 203 17.56 -14.76 1.68
N ASP A 204 18.32 -15.80 1.36
CA ASP A 204 18.24 -16.47 0.05
C ASP A 204 16.93 -17.24 -0.08
N ASP A 205 16.59 -18.05 0.93
CA ASP A 205 15.33 -18.78 0.95
C ASP A 205 14.13 -17.83 1.00
N ALA A 206 14.26 -16.71 1.71
CA ALA A 206 13.24 -15.66 1.77
C ALA A 206 13.04 -14.98 0.42
N ALA A 207 14.12 -14.66 -0.29
CA ALA A 207 14.07 -14.05 -1.61
C ALA A 207 13.39 -14.99 -2.61
N GLU A 208 13.70 -16.29 -2.58
CA GLU A 208 13.04 -17.28 -3.45
C GLU A 208 11.52 -17.35 -3.20
N ARG A 209 11.08 -17.35 -1.94
CA ARG A 209 9.65 -17.35 -1.61
C ARG A 209 8.94 -16.07 -2.06
N VAL A 210 9.56 -14.91 -1.85
CA VAL A 210 9.01 -13.63 -2.33
C VAL A 210 8.96 -13.60 -3.85
N TYR A 211 10.00 -14.11 -4.54
CA TYR A 211 10.01 -14.25 -5.99
C TYR A 211 8.84 -15.11 -6.47
N ASN A 212 8.66 -16.30 -5.89
CA ASN A 212 7.57 -17.21 -6.26
C ASN A 212 6.19 -16.58 -6.05
N PHE A 213 6.02 -15.84 -4.96
CA PHE A 213 4.80 -15.08 -4.70
C PHE A 213 4.54 -14.00 -5.76
N LEU A 214 5.52 -13.14 -6.05
CA LEU A 214 5.40 -12.07 -7.05
C LEU A 214 5.20 -12.63 -8.48
N HIS A 215 5.87 -13.73 -8.80
CA HIS A 215 5.68 -14.44 -10.06
C HIS A 215 4.25 -14.98 -10.20
N THR A 216 3.70 -15.57 -9.13
CA THR A 216 2.33 -16.09 -9.09
C THR A 216 1.31 -14.96 -9.27
N LEU A 217 1.45 -13.85 -8.53
CA LEU A 217 0.66 -12.62 -8.70
C LEU A 217 0.63 -12.15 -10.16
N THR A 218 1.79 -12.17 -10.83
CA THR A 218 1.92 -11.75 -12.22
C THR A 218 1.14 -12.67 -13.15
N ILE A 219 1.27 -13.99 -13.00
CA ILE A 219 0.54 -14.97 -13.81
C ILE A 219 -0.98 -14.84 -13.60
N GLU A 220 -1.41 -14.70 -12.35
CA GLU A 220 -2.82 -14.54 -12.00
C GLU A 220 -3.41 -13.24 -12.60
N CYS A 221 -2.68 -12.13 -12.53
CA CYS A 221 -3.10 -10.86 -13.14
C CYS A 221 -3.21 -10.97 -14.67
N GLN A 222 -2.23 -11.62 -15.31
CA GLN A 222 -2.28 -11.90 -16.75
C GLN A 222 -3.47 -12.82 -17.12
N MET A 223 -3.78 -13.79 -16.27
CA MET A 223 -4.94 -14.67 -16.46
C MET A 223 -6.24 -13.88 -16.44
N MET A 224 -6.40 -12.92 -15.52
CA MET A 224 -7.56 -12.02 -15.48
C MET A 224 -7.66 -11.16 -16.74
N ALA A 225 -6.56 -10.53 -17.18
CA ALA A 225 -6.55 -9.75 -18.42
C ALA A 225 -6.98 -10.59 -19.64
N ARG A 226 -6.45 -11.82 -19.78
CA ARG A 226 -6.83 -12.73 -20.85
C ARG A 226 -8.30 -13.16 -20.77
N ALA A 227 -8.82 -13.39 -19.57
CA ALA A 227 -10.23 -13.73 -19.37
C ALA A 227 -11.16 -12.59 -19.83
N CYS A 228 -10.72 -11.34 -19.70
CA CYS A 228 -11.40 -10.15 -20.21
C CYS A 228 -11.11 -9.85 -21.69
N GLY A 229 -10.41 -10.74 -22.40
CA GLY A 229 -10.05 -10.56 -23.82
C GLY A 229 -8.99 -9.49 -24.08
N LYS A 230 -8.23 -9.07 -23.05
CA LYS A 230 -7.19 -8.04 -23.13
C LYS A 230 -5.81 -8.68 -23.32
N THR A 231 -4.95 -8.03 -24.11
CA THR A 231 -3.57 -8.46 -24.35
C THR A 231 -2.56 -7.79 -23.42
N ASN A 232 -2.97 -6.73 -22.72
CA ASN A 232 -2.17 -5.98 -21.76
C ASN A 232 -2.99 -5.76 -20.48
N ILE A 233 -2.35 -5.90 -19.31
CA ILE A 233 -2.98 -5.68 -18.00
C ILE A 233 -3.44 -4.23 -17.80
N HIS A 234 -2.77 -3.28 -18.45
CA HIS A 234 -3.16 -1.87 -18.42
C HIS A 234 -4.34 -1.55 -19.34
N SER A 235 -4.87 -2.55 -20.06
CA SER A 235 -6.12 -2.44 -20.81
C SER A 235 -7.33 -2.97 -20.02
N LEU A 236 -7.13 -3.37 -18.76
CA LEU A 236 -8.23 -3.65 -17.84
C LEU A 236 -8.95 -2.35 -17.49
N GLU A 237 -10.27 -2.37 -17.53
CA GLU A 237 -11.12 -1.19 -17.32
C GLU A 237 -12.22 -1.51 -16.29
N PRO A 238 -12.90 -0.51 -15.69
CA PRO A 238 -13.97 -0.76 -14.72
C PRO A 238 -15.09 -1.67 -15.26
N GLU A 239 -15.32 -1.68 -16.57
CA GLU A 239 -16.29 -2.50 -17.30
C GLU A 239 -15.96 -4.00 -17.26
N ASP A 240 -14.71 -4.36 -17.00
CA ASP A 240 -14.28 -5.74 -16.83
C ASP A 240 -14.68 -6.31 -15.44
N LEU A 241 -15.23 -5.46 -14.57
CA LEU A 241 -15.69 -5.82 -13.22
C LEU A 241 -17.22 -5.82 -13.13
N ALA A 242 -17.74 -6.63 -12.21
CA ALA A 242 -19.14 -6.59 -11.80
C ALA A 242 -19.23 -6.60 -10.27
N ALA A 243 -20.02 -5.68 -9.72
CA ALA A 243 -20.24 -5.60 -8.28
C ALA A 243 -21.27 -6.64 -7.83
N LEU A 244 -20.92 -7.44 -6.82
CA LEU A 244 -21.81 -8.46 -6.26
C LEU A 244 -22.80 -7.91 -5.22
N THR A 245 -22.51 -6.72 -4.69
CA THR A 245 -23.35 -6.05 -3.68
C THR A 245 -23.52 -4.58 -4.01
N MET A 246 -24.56 -3.95 -3.45
CA MET A 246 -24.85 -2.53 -3.63
C MET A 246 -23.73 -1.64 -3.08
N GLU A 247 -23.12 -2.03 -1.96
CA GLU A 247 -22.00 -1.33 -1.33
C GLU A 247 -20.77 -1.37 -2.23
N ALA A 248 -20.44 -2.54 -2.79
CA ALA A 248 -19.35 -2.68 -3.74
C ALA A 248 -19.59 -1.82 -4.99
N SER A 249 -20.83 -1.79 -5.50
CA SER A 249 -21.19 -0.94 -6.65
C SER A 249 -21.03 0.54 -6.33
N ALA A 250 -21.52 0.97 -5.16
CA ALA A 250 -21.43 2.36 -4.71
C ALA A 250 -19.97 2.81 -4.50
N MET A 251 -19.14 1.96 -3.91
CA MET A 251 -17.73 2.27 -3.64
C MET A 251 -16.87 2.23 -4.91
N ALA A 252 -16.97 1.14 -5.69
CA ALA A 252 -16.18 0.93 -6.89
C ALA A 252 -16.69 1.70 -8.11
N GLN A 253 -17.90 2.26 -8.04
CA GLN A 253 -18.57 2.91 -9.18
C GLN A 253 -18.62 1.97 -10.40
N VAL A 254 -18.98 0.71 -10.16
CA VAL A 254 -19.09 -0.39 -11.14
C VAL A 254 -20.52 -0.96 -11.10
N PRO A 255 -21.11 -1.41 -12.22
CA PRO A 255 -22.48 -1.94 -12.25
C PRO A 255 -22.68 -3.18 -11.38
N LEU A 256 -23.89 -3.35 -10.85
CA LEU A 256 -24.32 -4.59 -10.20
C LEU A 256 -24.38 -5.74 -11.20
N ALA A 257 -23.88 -6.91 -10.78
CA ALA A 257 -23.86 -8.12 -11.59
C ALA A 257 -25.26 -8.46 -12.14
N GLY A 258 -25.32 -8.70 -13.45
CA GLY A 258 -26.57 -8.99 -14.17
C GLY A 258 -27.42 -7.75 -14.49
N THR A 259 -26.91 -6.54 -14.27
CA THR A 259 -27.63 -5.28 -14.54
C THR A 259 -26.70 -4.22 -15.16
N GLN A 260 -27.28 -3.07 -15.56
CA GLN A 260 -26.55 -1.86 -15.93
C GLN A 260 -26.65 -0.77 -14.82
N HIS A 261 -27.11 -1.16 -13.63
CA HIS A 261 -27.32 -0.21 -12.54
C HIS A 261 -26.04 -0.04 -11.73
N THR A 262 -25.55 1.19 -11.62
CA THR A 262 -24.46 1.57 -10.70
C THR A 262 -25.03 2.39 -9.55
N VAL A 263 -24.82 1.92 -8.32
CA VAL A 263 -25.38 2.57 -7.13
C VAL A 263 -24.78 3.96 -6.96
N GLY A 264 -25.65 4.96 -6.76
CA GLY A 264 -25.25 6.36 -6.60
C GLY A 264 -24.96 7.10 -7.91
N ARG A 265 -25.11 6.47 -9.08
CA ARG A 265 -25.07 7.16 -10.38
C ARG A 265 -26.48 7.37 -10.95
N PRO A 266 -26.80 8.59 -11.41
CA PRO A 266 -28.12 8.90 -11.97
C PRO A 266 -28.33 8.37 -13.39
N ASP A 267 -27.26 8.04 -14.14
CA ASP A 267 -27.35 7.41 -15.44
C ASP A 267 -26.99 5.91 -15.39
N MET A 268 -27.63 5.13 -16.25
CA MET A 268 -27.40 3.68 -16.38
C MET A 268 -26.45 3.36 -17.54
N THR A 269 -25.67 4.34 -18.03
CA THR A 269 -25.02 4.24 -19.35
C THR A 269 -23.64 4.88 -19.45
N ARG A 270 -23.10 5.56 -18.44
CA ARG A 270 -21.73 6.07 -18.44
C ARG A 270 -20.95 5.60 -17.22
N PHE A 271 -19.84 4.95 -17.52
CA PHE A 271 -18.79 4.49 -16.63
C PHE A 271 -17.87 5.63 -16.17
#